data_AF-A0A2E2US02-F1
#
_entry.id   AF-A0A2E2US02-F1
#
_cell.length_a   1.000
_cell.length_b   1.000
_cell.length_c   1.000
_cell.angle_alpha   90.00
_cell.angle_beta   90.00
_cell.angle_gamma   90.00
#
_symmetry.space_group_name_H-M   'P 1'
#
loop_
_entity.id
_entity.type
_entity.pdbx_description
1 polymer ?
#
loop_
_entity_poly.entity_id
_entity_poly.type
_entity_poly.pdbx_seq_one_letter_code
_entity_poly.pdbx_strand_id
1 'polypeptide(L)'
;VYSGGSKPGIRSVKKDNWKLIKYDVMDGKVRKTQLFNLKQNPNELLIEHHHPKIISMTGNTPKKLQVNLADFPKYKTKLSEMEAILMKEMKLIEDPYKLWDQKNK
;
A
#
# COMPACT_ATOMS: atom_id res chain seq x y z
N VAL A 1 13.15 -10.12 -3.90
CA VAL A 1 11.86 -9.56 -4.39
C VAL A 1 10.84 -10.69 -4.54
N TYR A 2 9.67 -10.64 -3.88
CA TYR A 2 8.63 -11.65 -4.08
C TYR A 2 7.80 -11.32 -5.33
N SER A 3 7.83 -12.22 -6.31
CA SER A 3 6.99 -12.18 -7.50
C SER A 3 6.41 -13.58 -7.69
N GLY A 4 5.15 -13.77 -7.31
CA GLY A 4 4.39 -14.96 -7.73
C GLY A 4 4.21 -14.95 -9.26
N GLY A 5 3.67 -16.05 -9.82
CA GLY A 5 3.53 -16.27 -11.26
C GLY A 5 2.97 -15.10 -12.10
N SER A 6 3.31 -15.16 -13.40
CA SER A 6 3.10 -14.22 -14.51
C SER A 6 3.09 -12.70 -14.25
N LYS A 7 3.70 -12.29 -13.12
CA LYS A 7 4.57 -11.11 -12.89
C LYS A 7 4.02 -9.79 -13.46
N PRO A 8 3.44 -8.91 -12.63
CA PRO A 8 4.23 -8.22 -11.59
C PRO A 8 3.88 -8.72 -10.18
N GLY A 9 4.39 -8.06 -9.13
CA GLY A 9 4.31 -8.59 -7.76
C GLY A 9 3.78 -7.60 -6.74
N ILE A 10 4.10 -7.88 -5.48
CA ILE A 10 3.81 -6.98 -4.37
C ILE A 10 5.11 -6.26 -4.03
N ARG A 11 5.03 -4.94 -3.83
CA ARG A 11 6.13 -4.11 -3.33
C ARG A 11 5.67 -3.28 -2.16
N SER A 12 6.55 -3.09 -1.19
CA SER A 12 6.26 -2.29 -0.01
C SER A 12 7.48 -1.49 0.38
N VAL A 13 7.25 -0.27 0.86
CA VAL A 13 8.27 0.51 1.57
C VAL A 13 7.69 1.09 2.85
N LYS A 14 8.52 1.16 3.88
CA LYS A 14 8.19 1.76 5.17
C LYS A 14 9.21 2.85 5.48
N LYS A 15 8.74 4.07 5.75
CA LYS A 15 9.58 5.23 6.08
C LYS A 15 8.81 6.18 6.99
N ASP A 16 9.42 6.61 8.09
CA ASP A 16 8.92 7.66 8.99
C ASP A 16 7.45 7.49 9.44
N ASN A 17 7.10 6.28 9.89
CA ASN A 17 5.73 5.86 10.25
C ASN A 17 4.74 5.80 9.09
N TRP A 18 5.18 5.87 7.85
CA TRP A 18 4.36 5.62 6.68
C TRP A 18 4.70 4.28 6.08
N LYS A 19 3.69 3.59 5.55
CA LYS A 19 3.88 2.38 4.77
C LYS A 19 3.06 2.49 3.49
N LEU A 20 3.71 2.21 2.37
CA LEU A 20 3.10 2.08 1.07
C LEU A 20 3.21 0.62 0.65
N ILE A 21 2.11 0.06 0.16
CA ILE A 21 2.08 -1.27 -0.47
C ILE A 21 1.43 -1.11 -1.84
N LYS A 22 2.05 -1.69 -2.87
CA LYS A 22 1.51 -1.75 -4.21
C LYS A 22 1.38 -3.20 -4.63
N TYR A 23 0.19 -3.55 -5.12
CA TYR A 23 -0.15 -4.86 -5.65
C TYR A 23 -0.34 -4.71 -7.14
N ASP A 24 0.37 -5.51 -7.91
CA ASP A 24 0.16 -5.65 -9.34
C ASP A 24 0.29 -7.13 -9.65
N VAL A 25 -0.79 -7.86 -9.48
CA VAL A 25 -0.79 -9.33 -9.46
C VAL A 25 -1.88 -9.89 -10.38
N MET A 26 -1.82 -11.20 -10.61
CA MET A 26 -2.78 -11.92 -11.47
C MET A 26 -2.84 -11.32 -12.88
N ASP A 27 -1.68 -11.15 -13.53
CA ASP A 27 -1.57 -10.57 -14.88
C ASP A 27 -2.18 -9.17 -14.99
N GLY A 28 -2.03 -8.35 -13.95
CA GLY A 28 -2.56 -6.99 -13.90
C GLY A 28 -4.05 -6.89 -13.64
N LYS A 29 -4.75 -8.01 -13.40
CA LYS A 29 -6.17 -8.01 -12.99
C LYS A 29 -6.39 -7.35 -11.64
N VAL A 30 -5.38 -7.38 -10.77
CA VAL A 30 -5.43 -6.71 -9.47
C VAL A 30 -4.32 -5.69 -9.37
N ARG A 31 -4.71 -4.42 -9.46
CA ARG A 31 -3.85 -3.25 -9.26
C ARG A 31 -4.38 -2.43 -8.11
N LYS A 32 -3.67 -2.43 -6.98
CA LYS A 32 -4.10 -1.75 -5.76
C LYS A 32 -2.94 -1.03 -5.11
N THR A 33 -3.23 0.17 -4.61
CA THR A 33 -2.30 0.96 -3.80
C THR A 33 -2.88 1.10 -2.40
N GLN A 34 -2.05 0.80 -1.40
CA GLN A 34 -2.39 0.99 0.01
C GLN A 34 -1.39 1.92 0.67
N LEU A 35 -1.89 2.94 1.37
CA LEU A 35 -1.09 3.89 2.12
C LEU A 35 -1.57 3.94 3.58
N PHE A 36 -0.67 3.71 4.52
CA PHE A 36 -0.97 3.72 5.95
C PHE A 36 -0.06 4.68 6.71
N ASN A 37 -0.66 5.45 7.61
CA ASN A 37 0.08 6.11 8.69
C ASN A 37 0.13 5.16 9.88
N LEU A 38 1.25 4.49 10.11
CA LEU A 38 1.47 3.51 11.16
C LEU A 38 1.42 4.10 12.58
N LYS A 39 1.60 5.41 12.75
CA LYS A 39 1.39 6.06 14.06
C LYS A 39 -0.10 6.12 14.41
N GLN A 40 -0.98 6.28 13.41
CA GLN A 40 -2.43 6.35 13.60
C GLN A 40 -3.13 5.00 13.37
N ASN A 41 -2.54 4.15 12.55
CA ASN A 41 -3.03 2.85 12.12
C ASN A 41 -1.92 1.78 12.18
N PRO A 42 -1.45 1.41 13.38
CA PRO A 42 -0.31 0.50 13.55
C PRO A 42 -0.58 -0.91 13.01
N ASN A 43 -1.85 -1.31 12.95
CA ASN A 43 -2.29 -2.63 12.49
C ASN A 43 -2.73 -2.64 11.01
N GLU A 44 -2.49 -1.55 10.27
CA GLU A 44 -2.77 -1.46 8.83
C GLU A 44 -4.24 -1.80 8.48
N LEU A 45 -5.17 -1.42 9.38
CA LEU A 45 -6.59 -1.74 9.21
C LEU A 45 -7.15 -1.06 7.96
N LEU A 46 -8.07 -1.77 7.32
CA LEU A 46 -8.85 -1.33 6.17
C LEU A 46 -10.29 -0.97 6.57
N ILE A 47 -11.05 -0.37 5.66
CA ILE A 47 -12.44 0.03 5.90
C ILE A 47 -13.33 -1.15 6.28
N GLU A 48 -13.05 -2.34 5.77
CA GLU A 48 -13.75 -3.58 6.09
C GLU A 48 -13.70 -3.93 7.58
N HIS A 49 -12.66 -3.49 8.30
CA HIS A 49 -12.52 -3.70 9.74
C HIS A 49 -13.49 -2.84 10.57
N HIS A 50 -14.10 -1.81 9.96
CA HIS A 50 -15.11 -0.97 10.60
C HIS A 50 -16.51 -1.61 10.52
N HIS A 51 -16.66 -2.73 9.81
CA HIS A 51 -17.95 -3.40 9.70
C HIS A 51 -18.42 -3.92 11.07
N PRO A 52 -19.69 -3.68 11.47
CA PRO A 52 -20.18 -4.04 12.82
C PRO A 52 -19.97 -5.49 13.20
N LYS A 53 -20.14 -6.42 12.24
CA LYS A 53 -19.85 -7.84 12.44
C LYS A 53 -18.38 -8.12 12.79
N ILE A 54 -17.45 -7.44 12.13
CA ILE A 54 -16.02 -7.61 12.38
C ILE A 54 -15.64 -7.00 13.73
N ILE A 55 -16.20 -5.84 14.08
CA ILE A 55 -16.03 -5.22 15.40
C ILE A 55 -16.54 -6.18 16.49
N SER A 56 -17.74 -6.74 16.32
CA SER A 56 -18.32 -7.69 17.27
C SER A 56 -17.49 -8.98 17.41
N MET A 57 -16.89 -9.47 16.32
CA MET A 57 -16.08 -10.69 16.34
C MET A 57 -14.68 -10.47 16.93
N THR A 58 -14.08 -9.29 16.72
CA THR A 58 -12.68 -9.02 17.10
C THR A 58 -12.54 -8.20 18.38
N GLY A 59 -13.61 -7.54 18.82
CA GLY A 59 -13.59 -6.59 19.93
C GLY A 59 -12.81 -5.30 19.63
N ASN A 60 -12.25 -5.16 18.42
CA ASN A 60 -11.50 -3.99 18.02
C ASN A 60 -12.44 -2.92 17.45
N THR A 61 -12.29 -1.68 17.91
CA THR A 61 -13.05 -0.53 17.42
C THR A 61 -12.11 0.42 16.68
N PRO A 62 -12.00 0.33 15.34
CA PRO A 62 -11.05 1.14 14.59
C PRO A 62 -11.38 2.63 14.67
N LYS A 63 -10.35 3.46 14.77
CA LYS A 63 -10.49 4.92 14.63
C LYS A 63 -10.71 5.30 13.17
N LYS A 64 -11.29 6.49 12.94
CA LYS A 64 -11.64 7.01 11.60
C LYS A 64 -10.52 6.90 10.55
N LEU A 65 -9.26 7.14 10.93
CA LEU A 65 -8.10 7.11 10.03
C LEU A 65 -7.40 5.75 9.95
N GLN A 66 -7.94 4.73 10.63
CA GLN A 66 -7.46 3.35 10.50
C GLN A 66 -8.10 2.68 9.29
N VAL A 67 -7.72 3.19 8.12
CA VAL A 67 -8.16 2.74 6.79
C VAL A 67 -7.00 2.89 5.79
N ASN A 68 -7.19 2.40 4.56
CA ASN A 68 -6.32 2.74 3.44
C ASN A 68 -6.47 4.23 3.07
N LEU A 69 -5.38 5.00 3.10
CA LEU A 69 -5.38 6.44 2.82
C LEU A 69 -5.02 6.79 1.36
N ALA A 70 -4.77 5.80 0.50
CA ALA A 70 -4.25 6.03 -0.85
C ALA A 70 -5.19 6.90 -1.73
N ASP A 71 -6.50 6.73 -1.58
CA ASP A 71 -7.50 7.44 -2.40
C ASP A 71 -7.95 8.78 -1.81
N PHE A 72 -7.43 9.16 -0.64
CA PHE A 72 -7.83 10.38 0.05
C PHE A 72 -7.05 11.59 -0.52
N PRO A 73 -7.72 12.62 -1.08
CA PRO A 73 -7.03 13.76 -1.71
C PRO A 73 -6.03 14.48 -0.80
N LYS A 74 -6.33 14.55 0.51
CA LYS A 74 -5.46 15.15 1.53
C LYS A 74 -4.07 14.49 1.62
N TYR A 75 -3.95 13.22 1.25
CA TYR A 75 -2.70 12.47 1.37
C TYR A 75 -1.97 12.28 0.04
N LYS A 76 -2.43 12.93 -1.04
CA LYS A 76 -1.81 12.81 -2.39
C LYS A 76 -0.32 13.15 -2.39
N THR A 77 0.08 14.22 -1.70
CA THR A 77 1.50 14.60 -1.59
C THR A 77 2.32 13.51 -0.91
N LYS A 78 1.81 12.95 0.19
CA LYS A 78 2.49 11.87 0.92
C LYS A 78 2.53 10.57 0.11
N LEU A 79 1.48 10.28 -0.66
CA LEU A 79 1.46 9.14 -1.57
C LEU A 79 2.60 9.27 -2.60
N SER A 80 2.69 10.41 -3.29
CA SER A 80 3.73 10.66 -4.30
C SER A 80 5.15 10.60 -3.72
N GLU A 81 5.36 11.10 -2.50
CA GLU A 81 6.62 10.96 -1.77
C GLU A 81 6.99 9.49 -1.55
N MET A 82 6.04 8.69 -1.03
CA MET A 82 6.28 7.27 -0.76
C MET A 82 6.49 6.46 -2.05
N GLU A 83 5.81 6.82 -3.14
CA GLU A 83 6.01 6.20 -4.46
C GLU A 83 7.38 6.54 -5.05
N ALA A 84 7.86 7.77 -4.87
CA ALA A 84 9.21 8.16 -5.27
C ALA A 84 10.29 7.40 -4.49
N ILE A 85 10.10 7.21 -3.18
CA ILE A 85 10.97 6.37 -2.35
C ILE A 85 10.94 4.94 -2.87
N LEU A 86 9.76 4.36 -3.08
CA LEU A 86 9.64 3.00 -3.60
C LEU A 86 10.36 2.83 -4.95
N MET A 87 10.19 3.76 -5.88
CA MET A 87 10.87 3.74 -7.17
C MET A 87 12.39 3.82 -7.02
N LYS A 88 12.88 4.64 -6.08
CA LYS A 88 14.33 4.74 -5.79
C LYS A 88 14.89 3.42 -5.26
N GLU A 89 14.20 2.81 -4.30
CA GLU A 89 14.62 1.51 -3.73
C GLU A 89 14.59 0.40 -4.79
N MET A 90 13.54 0.34 -5.61
CA MET A 90 13.44 -0.62 -6.72
C MET A 90 14.61 -0.48 -7.71
N LYS A 91 15.01 0.75 -8.05
CA LYS A 91 16.18 0.98 -8.90
C LYS A 91 17.48 0.56 -8.23
N LEU A 92 17.62 0.82 -6.93
CA LEU A 92 18.84 0.48 -6.18
C LEU A 92 19.11 -1.02 -6.15
N ILE A 93 18.06 -1.83 -6.04
CA ILE A 93 18.17 -3.30 -6.02
C ILE A 93 18.04 -3.93 -7.42
N GLU A 94 18.07 -3.11 -8.47
CA GLU A 94 17.91 -3.54 -9.86
C GLU A 94 16.65 -4.42 -10.06
N ASP A 95 15.52 -4.00 -9.46
CA ASP A 95 14.26 -4.75 -9.58
C ASP A 95 13.88 -4.90 -11.05
N PRO A 96 13.79 -6.14 -11.58
CA PRO A 96 13.59 -6.36 -13.00
C PRO A 96 12.15 -6.07 -13.45
N TYR A 97 11.23 -5.82 -12.50
CA TYR A 97 9.82 -5.57 -12.80
C TYR A 97 9.42 -4.13 -12.46
N LYS A 98 8.65 -3.53 -13.38
CA LYS A 98 7.96 -2.26 -13.13
C LYS A 98 6.51 -2.52 -12.76
N LEU A 99 5.97 -1.67 -11.90
CA LEU A 99 4.54 -1.68 -11.56
C LEU A 99 3.76 -0.87 -12.60
N TRP A 100 2.46 -1.17 -12.73
CA TRP A 100 1.56 -0.62 -13.75
C TRP A 100 1.56 0.90 -13.97
N ASP A 101 1.86 1.69 -12.95
CA ASP A 101 1.86 3.16 -13.00
C ASP A 101 3.25 3.79 -12.98
N GLN A 102 4.30 2.97 -13.02
CA GLN A 102 5.66 3.44 -13.20
C GLN A 102 5.95 3.55 -14.70
N LYS A 103 5.84 4.77 -15.24
CA LYS A 103 6.20 5.02 -16.65
C LYS A 103 7.69 4.75 -16.91
N ASN A 104 7.98 4.23 -18.10
CA ASN A 104 9.31 4.36 -18.70
C ASN A 104 9.51 5.86 -18.97
N LYS A 105 10.60 6.43 -18.44
CA LYS A 105 11.15 7.64 -19.06
C LYS A 105 11.58 7.30 -20.49
#